data_AF-X1GQC8-F1
#
_entry.id   AF-X1GQC8-F1
#
_cell.length_a   1.000
_cell.length_b   1.000
_cell.length_c   1.000
_cell.angle_alpha   90.00
_cell.angle_beta   90.00
_cell.angle_gamma   90.00
#
_symmetry.space_group_name_H-M   'P 1'
#
loop_
_entity.id
_entity.type
_entity.pdbx_description
1 polymer ?
#
loop_
_entity_poly.entity_id
_entity_poly.type
_entity_poly.pdbx_seq_one_letter_code
_entity_poly.pdbx_strand_id
1 'polypeptide(L)'
;REIERLQGGLVAAAGGKVLASLGLPIAGLLSDEPLETVASKLEKLEQLAKDLGTTLPSPFATLSFLALPVIPELRLTDLGLVDVNKFKLI
;
A
#
# COMPACT_ATOMS: atom_id res chain seq x y z
N ARG A 1 -12.61 4.83 2.18
CA ARG A 1 -12.93 6.18 2.72
C ARG A 1 -11.74 6.87 3.36
N GLU A 2 -10.98 6.25 4.27
CA GLU A 2 -9.84 6.97 4.88
C GLU A 2 -8.76 7.36 3.85
N ILE A 3 -8.40 6.46 2.93
CA ILE A 3 -7.47 6.76 1.82
C ILE A 3 -7.96 7.93 0.96
N GLU A 4 -9.26 7.99 0.66
CA GLU A 4 -9.86 9.09 -0.11
C GLU A 4 -9.81 10.41 0.67
N ARG A 5 -10.09 10.37 1.98
CA ARG A 5 -10.00 11.53 2.87
C ARG A 5 -8.58 12.11 2.92
N LEU A 6 -7.57 11.25 2.84
CA LEU A 6 -6.16 11.61 2.82
C LEU A 6 -5.66 12.01 1.42
N GLN A 7 -6.51 11.88 0.38
CA GLN A 7 -6.13 12.06 -1.03
C GLN A 7 -4.98 11.15 -1.49
N GLY A 8 -4.94 9.92 -0.96
CA GLY A 8 -3.88 8.95 -1.20
C GLY A 8 -3.00 8.72 0.02
N GLY A 9 -2.33 7.56 0.05
CA GLY A 9 -1.46 7.16 1.16
C GLY A 9 -1.63 5.71 1.58
N LEU A 10 -1.32 5.43 2.85
CA LEU A 10 -1.30 4.10 3.44
C LEU A 10 -2.17 4.09 4.70
N VAL A 11 -2.95 3.03 4.90
CA VAL A 11 -3.84 2.87 6.07
C VAL A 11 -3.78 1.44 6.56
N ALA A 12 -3.65 1.26 7.87
CA ALA A 12 -3.88 -0.02 8.55
C ALA A 12 -5.22 0.04 9.31
N ALA A 13 -6.09 -0.94 9.09
CA ALA A 13 -7.41 -1.02 9.71
C ALA A 13 -7.75 -2.46 10.13
N ALA A 14 -8.43 -2.61 11.25
CA ALA A 14 -8.91 -3.90 11.75
C ALA A 14 -10.21 -3.73 12.53
N GLY A 15 -11.11 -4.72 12.46
CA GLY A 15 -12.39 -4.68 13.19
C GLY A 15 -13.25 -3.45 12.85
N GLY A 16 -13.19 -2.97 11.61
CA GLY A 16 -13.92 -1.77 11.16
C GLY A 16 -13.35 -0.43 11.65
N LYS A 17 -12.17 -0.42 12.27
CA LYS A 17 -11.51 0.81 12.78
C LYS A 17 -10.17 1.03 12.09
N VAL A 18 -9.85 2.30 11.84
CA VAL A 18 -8.51 2.73 11.42
C VAL A 18 -7.59 2.73 12.64
N LEU A 19 -6.45 2.04 12.53
CA LEU A 19 -5.44 1.95 13.59
C LEU A 19 -4.30 2.96 13.38
N ALA A 20 -3.91 3.18 12.13
CA ALA A 20 -2.97 4.22 11.72
C ALA A 20 -3.14 4.56 10.24
N SER A 21 -2.62 5.73 9.88
CA SER A 21 -2.64 6.25 8.52
C SER A 21 -1.45 7.15 8.25
N LEU A 22 -0.94 7.11 7.03
CA LEU A 22 0.02 8.05 6.46
C LEU A 22 -0.60 8.65 5.21
N GLY A 23 -0.81 9.97 5.21
CA GLY A 23 -1.27 10.69 4.03
C GLY A 23 -0.12 10.90 3.05
N LEU A 24 -0.39 10.68 1.76
CA LEU A 24 0.51 10.99 0.65
C LEU A 24 -0.27 11.81 -0.40
N PRO A 25 -0.72 13.04 -0.05
CA PRO A 25 -1.69 13.78 -0.86
C PRO A 25 -1.18 14.17 -2.25
N ILE A 26 0.14 14.17 -2.46
CA ILE A 26 0.74 14.49 -3.75
C ILE A 26 0.78 13.20 -4.58
N ALA A 27 -0.22 13.04 -5.45
CA ALA A 27 -0.39 11.92 -6.38
C ALA A 27 -0.50 10.53 -5.71
N GLY A 28 -0.77 10.46 -4.40
CA GLY A 28 -0.73 9.20 -3.66
C GLY A 28 0.68 8.68 -3.36
N LEU A 29 1.73 9.50 -3.62
CA LEU A 29 3.13 9.09 -3.59
C LEU A 29 3.97 9.88 -2.60
N LEU A 30 3.72 11.18 -2.46
CA LEU A 30 4.54 12.07 -1.63
C LEU A 30 3.69 12.79 -0.59
N SER A 31 4.34 13.10 0.53
CA SER A 31 3.81 13.97 1.58
C SER A 31 4.58 15.30 1.60
N ASP A 32 3.90 16.36 1.99
CA ASP A 32 4.45 17.69 2.27
C ASP A 32 4.88 17.85 3.75
N GLU A 33 4.70 16.81 4.57
CA GLU A 33 5.15 16.78 5.96
C GLU A 33 6.68 16.57 6.08
N PRO A 34 7.29 16.96 7.21
CA PRO A 34 8.71 16.70 7.48
C PRO A 34 9.06 15.21 7.42
N LEU A 35 10.30 14.91 6.99
CA LEU A 35 10.82 13.55 6.84
C LEU A 35 10.60 12.70 8.09
N GLU A 36 10.93 13.23 9.27
CA GLU A 36 10.84 12.53 10.55
C GLU A 36 9.40 12.15 10.88
N THR A 37 8.44 13.01 10.50
CA THR A 37 7.01 12.75 10.69
C THR A 37 6.53 11.63 9.77
N VAL A 38 6.91 11.68 8.49
CA VAL A 38 6.56 10.65 7.50
C VAL A 38 7.18 9.30 7.89
N ALA A 39 8.46 9.29 8.25
CA ALA A 39 9.19 8.10 8.67
C ALA A 39 8.56 7.45 9.91
N SER A 40 8.28 8.23 10.95
CA SER A 40 7.64 7.71 12.17
C SER A 40 6.24 7.14 11.91
N LYS A 41 5.44 7.78 11.04
CA LYS A 41 4.11 7.26 10.65
C LYS A 41 4.23 5.96 9.84
N LEU A 42 5.22 5.86 8.95
CA LEU A 42 5.48 4.65 8.18
C LEU A 42 5.93 3.50 9.09
N GLU A 43 6.87 3.73 10.00
CA GLU A 43 7.31 2.73 10.99
C GLU A 43 6.15 2.22 11.84
N LYS A 44 5.27 3.12 12.29
CA LYS A 44 4.06 2.75 13.03
C LYS A 44 3.11 1.87 12.21
N LEU A 45 2.93 2.19 10.93
CA LEU A 45 2.13 1.39 10.00
C LEU A 45 2.73 -0.01 9.83
N GLU A 46 4.05 -0.11 9.61
CA GLU A 46 4.74 -1.39 9.47
C GLU A 46 4.64 -2.25 10.73
N GLN A 47 4.80 -1.64 11.91
CA GLN A 47 4.63 -2.36 13.17
C GLN A 47 3.21 -2.87 13.34
N LEU A 48 2.19 -2.03 13.08
CA LEU A 48 0.79 -2.47 13.15
C LEU A 48 0.48 -3.59 12.17
N ALA A 49 1.04 -3.56 10.96
CA ALA A 49 0.86 -4.65 10.02
C ALA A 49 1.44 -5.98 10.55
N LYS A 50 2.60 -5.94 11.23
CA LYS A 50 3.19 -7.08 11.94
C LYS A 50 2.29 -7.56 13.07
N ASP A 51 1.76 -6.65 13.88
CA ASP A 51 0.88 -6.97 15.00
C ASP A 51 -0.47 -7.58 14.53
N LEU A 52 -0.91 -7.23 13.33
CA LEU A 52 -2.08 -7.84 12.66
C LEU A 52 -1.79 -9.23 12.06
N GLY A 53 -0.55 -9.72 12.18
CA GLY A 53 -0.16 -11.08 11.81
C GLY A 53 0.48 -11.22 10.42
N THR A 54 0.91 -10.13 9.78
CA THR A 54 1.66 -10.26 8.52
C THR A 54 3.03 -10.90 8.75
N THR A 55 3.42 -11.82 7.87
CA THR A 55 4.76 -12.39 7.84
C THR A 55 5.67 -11.69 6.82
N LEU A 56 5.15 -10.69 6.10
CA LEU A 56 5.90 -9.96 5.09
C LEU A 56 6.90 -9.00 5.77
N PRO A 57 8.17 -8.94 5.32
CA PRO A 57 9.15 -8.01 5.86
C PRO A 57 8.76 -6.55 5.68
N SER A 58 8.14 -6.21 4.54
CA SER A 58 7.75 -4.85 4.16
C SER A 58 6.37 -4.87 3.48
N PRO A 59 5.27 -5.01 4.25
CA PRO A 59 3.95 -5.30 3.70
C PRO A 59 3.45 -4.23 2.72
N PHE A 60 3.67 -2.94 3.02
CA PHE A 60 3.25 -1.85 2.13
C PHE A 60 4.05 -1.80 0.84
N ALA A 61 5.37 -2.01 0.90
CA ALA A 61 6.19 -2.11 -0.30
C ALA A 61 5.76 -3.30 -1.17
N THR A 62 5.51 -4.47 -0.56
CA THR A 62 5.00 -5.64 -1.28
C THR A 62 3.67 -5.36 -1.98
N LEU A 63 2.74 -4.66 -1.32
CA LEU A 63 1.48 -4.23 -1.95
C LEU A 63 1.71 -3.32 -3.16
N SER A 64 2.63 -2.37 -3.07
CA SER A 64 3.00 -1.53 -4.22
C SER A 64 3.57 -2.33 -5.39
N PHE A 65 4.37 -3.38 -5.11
CA PHE A 65 4.92 -4.27 -6.15
C PHE A 65 3.88 -5.21 -6.79
N LEU A 66 2.81 -5.57 -6.07
CA LEU A 66 1.75 -6.42 -6.61
C LEU A 66 1.05 -5.76 -7.81
N ALA A 67 0.93 -4.43 -7.80
CA ALA A 67 0.30 -3.64 -8.85
C ALA A 67 1.20 -3.36 -10.08
N LEU A 68 2.46 -3.82 -10.09
CA LEU A 68 3.39 -3.56 -11.20
C LEU A 68 3.27 -4.64 -12.31
N PRO A 69 2.77 -4.31 -13.52
CA PRO A 69 2.50 -5.29 -14.56
C PRO A 69 3.75 -5.74 -15.36
N VAL A 70 4.96 -5.31 -14.95
CA VAL A 70 6.20 -5.44 -15.74
C VAL A 70 7.14 -6.54 -15.27
N ILE A 71 6.77 -7.29 -14.22
CA ILE A 71 7.54 -8.42 -13.69
C ILE A 71 6.80 -9.72 -14.09
N PRO A 72 7.49 -10.77 -14.57
CA PRO A 72 6.87 -11.97 -15.15
C PRO A 72 5.85 -12.66 -14.23
N GLU A 73 5.06 -13.55 -14.86
CA GLU A 73 4.00 -14.41 -14.33
C GLU A 73 2.58 -13.79 -14.29
N LEU A 74 1.99 -13.66 -13.10
CA LEU A 74 0.61 -13.20 -12.89
C LEU A 74 0.62 -11.93 -12.05
N ARG A 75 -0.11 -10.90 -12.49
CA ARG A 75 -0.18 -9.60 -11.83
C ARG A 75 -1.61 -9.14 -11.64
N LEU A 76 -1.90 -8.50 -10.51
CA LEU A 76 -3.21 -7.92 -10.25
C LEU A 76 -3.15 -6.43 -10.57
N THR A 77 -4.03 -5.97 -11.46
CA THR A 77 -4.19 -4.56 -11.81
C THR A 77 -5.61 -4.09 -11.47
N ASP A 78 -5.87 -2.82 -11.71
CA ASP A 78 -7.21 -2.23 -11.65
C ASP A 78 -8.19 -2.83 -12.67
N LEU A 79 -7.67 -3.50 -13.72
CA LEU A 79 -8.46 -4.20 -14.74
C LEU A 79 -8.68 -5.69 -14.42
N GLY A 80 -8.07 -6.22 -13.35
CA GLY A 80 -8.17 -7.63 -12.96
C GLY A 80 -6.82 -8.36 -12.99
N LEU A 81 -6.87 -9.69 -13.13
CA LEU A 81 -5.68 -10.53 -13.15
C LEU A 81 -5.10 -10.58 -14.58
N VAL A 82 -3.83 -10.22 -14.73
CA VAL A 82 -3.10 -10.21 -16.00
C VAL A 82 -2.11 -11.38 -16.02
N ASP A 83 -2.19 -12.22 -17.05
CA ASP A 83 -1.12 -13.14 -17.45
C ASP A 83 -0.11 -12.35 -18.30
N VAL A 84 1.02 -11.99 -17.69
CA VAL A 84 2.06 -11.14 -18.31
C VAL A 84 2.73 -11.89 -19.47
N ASN A 85 2.83 -13.22 -19.40
CA ASN A 85 3.44 -14.02 -20.45
C ASN A 85 2.55 -14.08 -21.71
N LYS A 86 1.23 -14.08 -21.53
CA LYS A 86 0.26 -14.12 -22.63
C LYS A 86 -0.30 -12.75 -23.03
N PHE A 87 0.11 -11.68 -22.34
CA PHE A 87 -0.43 -10.32 -22.51
C PHE A 87 -1.97 -10.29 -22.52
N LYS A 88 -2.59 -10.99 -21.56
CA LYS A 88 -4.05 -11.18 -21.53
C LYS A 88 -4.61 -11.01 -20.12
N LEU A 89 -5.78 -10.38 -20.04
CA LEU A 89 -6.66 -10.39 -18.85
C LEU A 89 -7.38 -11.74 -18.71
N ILE A 90 -7.37 -12.29 -17.50
CA ILE A 90 -8.04 -13.54 -17.13
C ILE A 90 -9.47 -13.27 -16.70
#